data_AF-A0A315UW21-F1
#
_entry.id   AF-A0A315UW21-F1
#
_cell.length_a   1.000
_cell.length_b   1.000
_cell.length_c   1.000
_cell.angle_alpha   90.00
_cell.angle_beta   90.00
_cell.angle_gamma   90.00
#
_symmetry.space_group_name_H-M   'P 1'
#
loop_
_entity.id
_entity.type
_entity.pdbx_description
1 polymer ?
#
loop_
_entity_poly.entity_id
_entity_poly.type
_entity_poly.pdbx_seq_one_letter_code
_entity_poly.pdbx_strand_id
1 'polypeptide(L)'
;MAGKKESDGGWRKFIWNSEKREFLGRTGGSWFKIFLFYVIFYGCLAAIFIGTIQALLLTIHEFKPTYQDRVAPPGLSHTPRSEKSEISFKMSDPSSYEKYIKSMKAFLTAYDQEKQDSDLNYEDCDTPTTYIERGKLEEDHGVRKSCRFTRSYLGSCSGESDDSFGFREGKPCLIVKLNRIVNFRPKPPTNNNTLPDALKGKTFENFIPIHCKNKREEDEGKIGEIKYFGFGGIAGFPLQYYPYYGKRLHPTYLQPLVAIHFTNLTLKEELRIETLMGEQKGTVDDFQTFVEGDMTLPRSKLGSVAVRVSRKCNPPHGVCRKREGQLYEDEAPLPATLLANDEVRFGITDRGSCNRYHVWTVRT
;
A
#
# COMPACT_ATOMS: atom_id res chain seq x y z
N MET A 1 -31.89 3.56 66.91
CA MET A 1 -30.73 4.42 67.20
C MET A 1 -29.72 4.23 66.09
N ALA A 2 -29.40 5.30 65.36
CA ALA A 2 -28.35 5.31 64.36
C ALA A 2 -26.99 5.22 65.06
N GLY A 3 -26.29 4.09 64.89
CA GLY A 3 -24.93 3.89 65.39
C GLY A 3 -23.93 4.66 64.56
N LYS A 4 -23.16 5.52 65.25
CA LYS A 4 -22.11 6.43 64.78
C LYS A 4 -21.25 5.90 63.62
N LYS A 5 -20.99 6.80 62.66
CA LYS A 5 -19.81 6.76 61.77
C LYS A 5 -18.56 6.84 62.62
N GLU A 6 -17.72 5.80 62.57
CA GLU A 6 -16.31 5.95 62.88
C GLU A 6 -15.52 6.07 61.58
N SER A 7 -14.95 7.26 61.38
CA SER A 7 -13.88 7.48 60.42
C SER A 7 -12.60 6.91 61.02
N ASP A 8 -12.29 5.65 60.76
CA ASP A 8 -10.89 5.23 60.83
C ASP A 8 -10.58 3.97 60.03
N GLY A 9 -9.70 4.14 59.05
CA GLY A 9 -9.24 3.11 58.14
C GLY A 9 -8.99 3.63 56.74
N GLY A 10 -7.73 4.02 56.48
CA GLY A 10 -7.24 4.40 55.16
C GLY A 10 -7.49 3.33 54.09
N TRP A 11 -7.14 3.63 52.84
CA TRP A 11 -7.41 2.87 51.61
C TRP A 11 -7.36 1.32 51.74
N ARG A 12 -6.50 0.79 52.62
CA ARG A 12 -6.41 -0.63 52.99
C ARG A 12 -7.69 -1.21 53.63
N LYS A 13 -8.37 -0.50 54.55
CA LYS A 13 -9.61 -0.94 55.20
C LYS A 13 -10.82 -0.84 54.27
N PHE A 14 -10.78 0.03 53.27
CA PHE A 14 -11.77 0.13 52.19
C PHE A 14 -11.69 -1.07 51.23
N ILE A 15 -10.46 -1.52 50.91
CA ILE A 15 -10.23 -2.70 50.07
C ILE A 15 -10.61 -3.98 50.83
N TRP A 16 -10.12 -4.12 52.06
CA TRP A 16 -10.33 -5.33 52.85
C TRP A 16 -10.63 -5.01 54.31
N ASN A 17 -11.81 -5.40 54.76
CA ASN A 17 -12.17 -5.36 56.17
C ASN A 17 -12.07 -6.78 56.75
N SER A 18 -10.98 -7.05 57.46
CA SER A 18 -10.70 -8.36 58.06
C SER A 18 -11.67 -8.76 59.18
N GLU A 19 -12.30 -7.78 59.86
CA GLU A 19 -13.23 -8.03 60.98
C GLU A 19 -14.60 -8.51 60.47
N LYS A 20 -15.08 -7.92 59.37
CA LYS A 20 -16.38 -8.27 58.76
C LYS A 20 -16.27 -9.23 57.57
N ARG A 21 -15.04 -9.59 57.15
CA ARG A 21 -14.73 -10.35 55.93
C ARG A 21 -15.41 -9.75 54.69
N GLU A 22 -15.31 -8.43 54.56
CA GLU A 22 -15.87 -7.66 53.44
C GLU A 22 -14.76 -7.19 52.50
N PHE A 23 -14.96 -7.41 51.20
CA PHE A 23 -14.10 -6.91 50.13
C PHE A 23 -14.84 -5.80 49.38
N LEU A 24 -14.25 -4.60 49.29
CA LEU A 24 -14.86 -3.41 48.68
C LEU A 24 -16.30 -3.14 49.16
N GLY A 25 -16.54 -3.32 50.46
CA GLY A 25 -17.84 -3.04 51.11
C GLY A 25 -18.92 -4.10 50.90
N ARG A 26 -18.58 -5.31 50.42
CA ARG A 26 -19.51 -6.45 50.32
C ARG A 26 -18.91 -7.73 50.89
N THR A 27 -19.74 -8.57 51.50
CA THR A 27 -19.33 -9.90 51.98
C THR A 27 -19.03 -10.83 50.80
N GLY A 28 -18.13 -11.80 51.00
CA GLY A 28 -17.77 -12.78 49.95
C GLY A 28 -18.98 -13.54 49.37
N GLY A 29 -20.00 -13.84 50.19
CA GLY A 29 -21.25 -14.45 49.73
C GLY A 29 -22.10 -13.54 48.85
N SER A 30 -22.07 -12.23 49.07
CA SER A 30 -22.74 -11.25 48.19
C SER A 30 -21.99 -11.10 46.86
N TRP A 31 -20.65 -11.07 46.90
CA TRP A 31 -19.81 -11.09 45.70
C TRP A 31 -20.04 -12.33 44.85
N PHE A 32 -20.12 -13.53 45.45
CA PHE A 32 -20.42 -14.76 44.72
C PHE A 32 -21.80 -14.71 44.05
N LYS A 33 -22.83 -14.22 44.74
CA LYS A 33 -24.18 -14.05 44.16
C LYS A 33 -24.19 -13.09 42.98
N ILE A 34 -23.52 -11.94 43.10
CA ILE A 34 -23.41 -10.94 42.03
C ILE A 34 -22.63 -11.54 40.84
N PHE A 35 -21.51 -12.20 41.12
CA PHE A 35 -20.72 -12.86 40.08
C PHE A 35 -21.52 -13.94 39.35
N LEU A 36 -22.17 -14.84 40.08
CA LEU A 36 -23.01 -15.89 39.49
C LEU A 36 -24.16 -15.31 38.65
N PHE A 37 -24.82 -14.25 39.14
CA PHE A 37 -25.84 -13.52 38.38
C PHE A 37 -25.27 -13.02 37.06
N TYR A 38 -24.12 -12.34 37.05
CA TYR A 38 -23.51 -11.84 35.82
C TYR A 38 -23.03 -12.96 34.89
N VAL A 39 -22.52 -14.07 35.44
CA VAL A 39 -22.14 -15.25 34.62
C VAL A 39 -23.35 -15.81 33.88
N ILE A 40 -24.47 -16.02 34.56
CA ILE A 40 -25.70 -16.54 33.93
C ILE A 40 -26.27 -15.50 32.97
N PHE A 41 -26.35 -14.24 33.39
CA PHE A 41 -26.90 -13.15 32.59
C PHE A 41 -26.13 -12.94 31.28
N TYR A 42 -24.80 -12.80 31.34
CA TYR A 42 -23.98 -12.67 30.14
C TYR A 42 -23.92 -13.97 29.33
N GLY A 43 -24.04 -15.14 29.97
CA GLY A 43 -24.21 -16.41 29.28
C GLY A 43 -25.46 -16.43 28.40
N CYS A 44 -26.60 -16.01 28.95
CA CYS A 44 -27.85 -15.88 28.20
C CYS A 44 -27.76 -14.82 27.09
N LEU A 45 -27.17 -13.65 27.37
CA LEU A 45 -26.98 -12.61 26.34
C LEU A 45 -26.08 -13.10 25.19
N ALA A 46 -24.99 -13.82 25.50
CA ALA A 46 -24.11 -14.41 24.50
C ALA A 46 -24.85 -15.47 23.67
N ALA A 47 -25.68 -16.31 24.30
CA ALA A 47 -26.48 -17.30 23.59
C ALA A 47 -27.48 -16.66 22.61
N ILE A 48 -28.17 -15.58 23.03
CA ILE A 48 -29.06 -14.81 22.15
C ILE A 48 -28.27 -14.22 20.97
N PHE A 49 -27.11 -13.61 21.25
CA PHE A 49 -26.26 -13.04 20.21
C PHE A 49 -25.76 -14.09 19.21
N ILE A 50 -25.34 -15.26 19.68
CA ILE A 50 -24.96 -16.38 18.80
C ILE A 50 -26.17 -16.81 17.97
N GLY A 51 -27.35 -16.94 18.57
CA GLY A 51 -28.58 -17.31 17.87
C GLY A 51 -28.95 -16.34 16.74
N THR A 52 -28.87 -15.03 16.99
CA THR A 52 -29.17 -14.02 15.96
C THR A 52 -28.12 -14.00 14.85
N ILE A 53 -26.83 -14.17 15.18
CA ILE A 53 -25.77 -14.31 14.18
C ILE A 53 -25.95 -15.58 13.34
N GLN A 54 -26.33 -16.71 13.95
CA GLN A 54 -26.60 -17.95 13.20
C GLN A 54 -27.79 -17.80 12.26
N ALA A 55 -28.89 -17.18 12.71
CA ALA A 55 -30.01 -16.88 11.84
C ALA A 55 -29.60 -15.99 10.65
N LEU A 56 -28.75 -14.99 10.89
CA LEU A 56 -28.18 -14.17 9.82
C LEU A 56 -27.33 -15.01 8.85
N LEU A 57 -26.43 -15.87 9.34
CA LEU A 57 -25.57 -16.70 8.50
C LEU A 57 -26.36 -17.65 7.60
N LEU A 58 -27.50 -18.18 8.06
CA LEU A 58 -28.40 -19.01 7.24
C LEU A 58 -29.08 -18.24 6.09
N THR A 59 -29.14 -16.90 6.16
CA THR A 59 -29.68 -16.07 5.06
C THR A 59 -28.65 -15.72 3.99
N ILE A 60 -27.36 -15.99 4.25
CA ILE A 60 -26.27 -15.64 3.34
C ILE A 60 -25.91 -16.84 2.48
N HIS A 61 -25.80 -16.62 1.17
CA HIS A 61 -25.38 -17.65 0.23
C HIS A 61 -23.85 -17.82 0.23
N GLU A 62 -23.35 -19.05 0.26
CA GLU A 62 -21.89 -19.31 0.35
C GLU A 62 -21.13 -18.96 -0.94
N PHE A 63 -21.78 -19.07 -2.10
CA PHE A 63 -21.11 -18.93 -3.40
C PHE A 63 -21.17 -17.53 -4.00
N LYS A 64 -22.04 -16.64 -3.50
CA LYS A 64 -22.18 -15.28 -4.01
C LYS A 64 -22.54 -14.31 -2.89
N PRO A 65 -21.93 -13.12 -2.84
CA PRO A 65 -22.33 -12.10 -1.88
C PRO A 65 -23.71 -11.54 -2.24
N THR A 66 -24.53 -11.23 -1.24
CA THR A 66 -25.88 -10.68 -1.41
C THR A 66 -25.88 -9.30 -2.05
N TYR A 67 -24.90 -8.45 -1.72
CA TYR A 67 -24.77 -7.09 -2.24
C TYR A 67 -23.37 -6.86 -2.81
N GLN A 68 -23.29 -6.25 -4.00
CA GLN A 68 -22.02 -5.96 -4.69
C GLN A 68 -21.86 -4.48 -5.08
N ASP A 69 -22.79 -3.62 -4.70
CA ASP A 69 -22.84 -2.22 -5.17
C ASP A 69 -21.65 -1.39 -4.67
N ARG A 70 -21.00 -1.82 -3.58
CA ARG A 70 -19.82 -1.14 -3.00
C ARG A 70 -18.49 -1.55 -3.61
N VAL A 71 -18.48 -2.58 -4.47
CA VAL A 71 -17.24 -3.08 -5.10
C VAL A 71 -17.18 -2.80 -6.61
N ALA A 72 -18.29 -2.35 -7.21
CA ALA A 72 -18.32 -1.88 -8.59
C ALA A 72 -18.17 -0.35 -8.63
N PRO A 73 -17.30 0.21 -9.50
CA PRO A 73 -16.42 -0.44 -10.48
C PRO A 73 -15.17 -1.09 -9.84
N PRO A 74 -14.54 -2.10 -10.48
CA PRO A 74 -13.31 -2.70 -9.96
C PRO A 74 -12.17 -1.70 -9.93
N GLY A 75 -11.48 -1.65 -8.79
CA GLY A 75 -10.20 -0.96 -8.66
C GLY A 75 -9.07 -1.70 -9.36
N LEU A 76 -8.02 -0.96 -9.71
CA LEU A 76 -6.74 -1.49 -10.16
C LEU A 76 -5.76 -1.48 -9.00
N SER A 77 -5.07 -2.59 -8.79
CA SER A 77 -4.01 -2.70 -7.80
C SER A 77 -2.68 -2.96 -8.48
N HIS A 78 -1.61 -2.43 -7.93
CA HIS A 78 -0.25 -2.74 -8.37
C HIS A 78 0.54 -3.54 -7.30
N THR A 79 1.65 -4.12 -7.71
CA THR A 79 2.68 -4.75 -6.88
C THR A 79 4.03 -4.28 -7.42
N PRO A 80 5.01 -3.90 -6.58
CA PRO A 80 5.04 -4.01 -5.11
C PRO A 80 4.07 -3.05 -4.40
N ARG A 81 3.50 -3.48 -3.27
CA ARG A 81 2.64 -2.62 -2.45
C ARG A 81 3.49 -1.69 -1.59
N SER A 82 3.22 -0.39 -1.66
CA SER A 82 3.76 0.62 -0.76
C SER A 82 2.67 1.20 0.16
N GLU A 83 3.09 1.77 1.30
CA GLU A 83 2.17 2.22 2.36
C GLU A 83 1.45 3.53 2.01
N LYS A 84 2.12 4.41 1.26
CA LYS A 84 1.59 5.71 0.82
C LYS A 84 1.48 5.80 -0.70
N SER A 85 1.42 4.65 -1.37
CA SER A 85 1.50 4.60 -2.83
C SER A 85 2.78 5.23 -3.38
N GLU A 86 3.84 5.35 -2.58
CA GLU A 86 5.13 5.87 -3.02
C GLU A 86 6.15 4.74 -3.17
N ILE A 87 6.86 4.71 -4.29
CA ILE A 87 7.99 3.80 -4.51
C ILE A 87 9.22 4.67 -4.58
N SER A 88 9.92 4.75 -3.45
CA SER A 88 11.18 5.45 -3.31
C SER A 88 12.31 4.44 -3.09
N PHE A 89 13.36 4.55 -3.90
CA PHE A 89 14.57 3.76 -3.73
C PHE A 89 15.81 4.47 -4.26
N LYS A 90 16.96 4.07 -3.74
CA LYS A 90 18.28 4.48 -4.23
C LYS A 90 18.87 3.36 -5.07
N MET A 91 19.45 3.69 -6.23
CA MET A 91 20.11 2.68 -7.07
C MET A 91 21.42 2.17 -6.43
N SER A 92 22.10 3.04 -5.68
CA SER A 92 23.39 2.75 -5.05
C SER A 92 23.30 1.83 -3.85
N ASP A 93 22.14 1.77 -3.19
CA ASP A 93 21.92 0.96 -2.00
C ASP A 93 20.96 -0.21 -2.31
N PRO A 94 21.47 -1.44 -2.45
CA PRO A 94 20.66 -2.63 -2.70
C PRO A 94 19.60 -2.89 -1.63
N SER A 95 19.87 -2.50 -0.37
CA SER A 95 18.94 -2.74 0.73
C SER A 95 17.67 -1.89 0.61
N SER A 96 17.75 -0.76 -0.10
CA SER A 96 16.64 0.18 -0.31
C SER A 96 15.50 -0.45 -1.12
N TYR A 97 15.81 -1.20 -2.18
CA TYR A 97 14.81 -1.80 -3.07
C TYR A 97 14.57 -3.30 -2.81
N GLU A 98 15.31 -3.94 -1.90
CA GLU A 98 15.13 -5.34 -1.54
C GLU A 98 13.71 -5.64 -1.04
N LYS A 99 13.10 -4.72 -0.28
CA LYS A 99 11.68 -4.82 0.16
C LYS A 99 10.74 -5.01 -1.03
N TYR A 100 10.95 -4.26 -2.10
CA TYR A 100 10.12 -4.32 -3.30
C TYR A 100 10.34 -5.62 -4.07
N ILE A 101 11.59 -6.02 -4.28
CA ILE A 101 11.94 -7.28 -4.93
C ILE A 101 11.33 -8.47 -4.19
N LYS A 102 11.49 -8.53 -2.86
CA LYS A 102 10.94 -9.62 -2.03
C LYS A 102 9.42 -9.70 -2.13
N SER A 103 8.74 -8.55 -2.11
CA SER A 103 7.29 -8.45 -2.28
C SER A 103 6.85 -8.97 -3.66
N MET A 104 7.58 -8.61 -4.72
CA MET A 104 7.33 -9.05 -6.09
C MET A 104 7.52 -10.56 -6.25
N LYS A 105 8.63 -11.11 -5.75
CA LYS A 105 8.89 -12.56 -5.76
C LYS A 105 7.80 -13.33 -5.02
N ALA A 106 7.48 -12.90 -3.80
CA ALA A 106 6.44 -13.53 -3.00
C ALA A 106 5.07 -13.52 -3.69
N PHE A 107 4.75 -12.43 -4.40
CA PHE A 107 3.53 -12.33 -5.19
C PHE A 107 3.52 -13.28 -6.39
N LEU A 108 4.64 -13.34 -7.13
CA LEU A 108 4.78 -14.16 -8.33
C LEU A 108 4.93 -15.65 -8.05
N THR A 109 5.24 -16.03 -6.81
CA THR A 109 5.37 -17.44 -6.38
C THR A 109 4.07 -18.25 -6.59
N ALA A 110 2.92 -17.61 -6.75
CA ALA A 110 1.65 -18.29 -7.10
C ALA A 110 1.50 -18.57 -8.61
N TYR A 111 2.32 -17.92 -9.45
CA TYR A 111 2.28 -18.00 -10.91
C TYR A 111 3.41 -18.87 -11.49
N ASP A 112 4.15 -19.58 -10.64
CA ASP A 112 5.19 -20.51 -11.09
C ASP A 112 4.56 -21.70 -11.83
N GLN A 113 5.18 -22.13 -12.93
CA GLN A 113 4.68 -23.22 -13.78
C GLN A 113 4.57 -24.54 -12.99
N GLU A 114 5.56 -24.86 -12.15
CA GLU A 114 5.59 -26.09 -11.34
C GLU A 114 4.33 -26.27 -10.46
N LYS A 115 3.76 -25.18 -9.96
CA LYS A 115 2.53 -25.20 -9.14
C LYS A 115 1.26 -25.30 -9.97
N GLN A 116 1.31 -24.86 -11.22
CA GLN A 116 0.17 -24.91 -12.14
C GLN A 116 0.10 -26.24 -12.88
N ASP A 117 1.24 -26.90 -13.09
CA ASP A 117 1.31 -28.21 -13.75
C ASP A 117 0.91 -29.35 -12.82
N SER A 118 1.17 -29.20 -11.52
CA SER A 118 0.85 -30.21 -10.51
C SER A 118 -0.64 -30.30 -10.17
N ASP A 119 -1.44 -29.28 -10.49
CA ASP A 119 -2.86 -29.23 -10.15
C ASP A 119 -3.76 -29.41 -11.39
N LEU A 120 -4.62 -30.43 -11.35
CA LEU A 120 -5.59 -30.77 -12.40
C LEU A 120 -6.72 -29.74 -12.55
N ASN A 121 -6.84 -28.81 -11.60
CA ASN A 121 -7.80 -27.71 -11.64
C ASN A 121 -7.38 -26.58 -12.57
N TYR A 122 -6.22 -26.67 -13.22
CA TYR A 122 -5.83 -25.71 -14.25
C TYR A 122 -6.17 -26.21 -15.66
N GLU A 123 -6.44 -25.26 -16.55
CA GLU A 123 -6.60 -25.49 -17.99
C GLU A 123 -5.79 -24.48 -18.80
N ASP A 124 -5.37 -24.89 -19.98
CA ASP A 124 -4.59 -24.05 -20.88
C ASP A 124 -5.51 -23.09 -21.65
N CYS A 125 -5.23 -21.80 -21.55
CA CYS A 125 -6.00 -20.72 -22.18
C CYS A 125 -5.08 -19.90 -23.09
N ASP A 126 -4.43 -20.56 -24.05
CA ASP A 126 -3.37 -19.95 -24.88
C ASP A 126 -3.90 -18.98 -25.95
N THR A 127 -5.15 -19.15 -26.38
CA THR A 127 -5.75 -18.31 -27.43
C THR A 127 -6.69 -17.27 -26.84
N PRO A 128 -6.54 -15.96 -27.19
CA PRO A 128 -7.40 -14.90 -26.68
C PRO A 128 -8.84 -15.05 -27.16
N THR A 129 -9.70 -15.61 -26.32
CA THR A 129 -11.14 -15.74 -26.58
C THR A 129 -11.97 -14.76 -25.76
N THR A 130 -13.27 -14.72 -26.02
CA THR A 130 -14.25 -14.09 -25.14
C THR A 130 -14.29 -14.77 -23.76
N TYR A 131 -15.25 -14.37 -22.92
CA TYR A 131 -15.48 -14.98 -21.61
C TYR A 131 -15.60 -16.51 -21.68
N ILE A 132 -14.98 -17.20 -20.71
CA ILE A 132 -15.16 -18.63 -20.51
C ILE A 132 -16.18 -18.83 -19.38
N GLU A 133 -17.42 -19.15 -19.75
CA GLU A 133 -18.50 -19.43 -18.81
C GLU A 133 -18.37 -20.84 -18.24
N ARG A 134 -18.22 -20.95 -16.92
CA ARG A 134 -18.02 -22.21 -16.19
C ARG A 134 -19.29 -22.68 -15.45
N GLY A 135 -20.45 -22.36 -16.00
CA GLY A 135 -21.77 -22.70 -15.43
C GLY A 135 -22.31 -21.63 -14.47
N LYS A 136 -23.37 -21.98 -13.72
CA LYS A 136 -24.01 -21.06 -12.76
C LYS A 136 -23.34 -21.13 -11.38
N LEU A 137 -23.47 -20.03 -10.63
CA LEU A 137 -22.94 -19.90 -9.25
C LEU A 137 -23.69 -20.73 -8.21
N GLU A 138 -24.93 -21.11 -8.50
CA GLU A 138 -25.82 -21.84 -7.56
C GLU A 138 -25.76 -23.36 -7.75
N GLU A 139 -25.11 -23.80 -8.83
CA GLU A 139 -24.96 -25.22 -9.15
C GLU A 139 -23.64 -25.71 -8.51
N ASP A 140 -23.77 -26.54 -7.46
CA ASP A 140 -22.69 -27.18 -6.70
C ASP A 140 -22.00 -28.31 -7.51
N HIS A 141 -21.67 -28.02 -8.75
CA HIS A 141 -20.92 -28.94 -9.61
C HIS A 141 -19.45 -28.65 -9.50
N GLY A 142 -18.87 -29.05 -8.36
CA GLY A 142 -17.44 -29.20 -8.14
C GLY A 142 -16.61 -27.91 -8.23
N VAL A 143 -15.29 -28.09 -8.08
CA VAL A 143 -14.31 -27.03 -8.26
C VAL A 143 -14.22 -26.69 -9.75
N ARG A 144 -14.32 -25.40 -10.08
CA ARG A 144 -14.20 -24.89 -11.45
C ARG A 144 -12.74 -24.81 -11.83
N LYS A 145 -12.43 -25.16 -13.08
CA LYS A 145 -11.06 -25.05 -13.61
C LYS A 145 -10.64 -23.59 -13.77
N SER A 146 -9.37 -23.29 -13.59
CA SER A 146 -8.76 -21.97 -13.73
C SER A 146 -7.86 -21.91 -14.96
N CYS A 147 -7.90 -20.82 -15.72
CA CYS A 147 -6.91 -20.60 -16.77
C CYS A 147 -5.51 -20.47 -16.16
N ARG A 148 -4.54 -21.16 -16.75
CA ARG A 148 -3.12 -20.97 -16.42
C ARG A 148 -2.66 -19.59 -16.84
N PHE A 149 -1.85 -18.96 -15.99
CA PHE A 149 -1.15 -17.71 -16.31
C PHE A 149 0.32 -17.87 -15.96
N THR A 150 1.18 -17.92 -16.97
CA THR A 150 2.62 -18.09 -16.78
C THR A 150 3.32 -16.76 -16.56
N ARG A 151 4.38 -16.77 -15.75
CA ARG A 151 5.22 -15.57 -15.52
C ARG A 151 5.92 -15.09 -16.79
N SER A 152 6.17 -15.99 -17.73
CA SER A 152 6.77 -15.67 -19.03
C SER A 152 6.02 -14.59 -19.82
N TYR A 153 4.69 -14.47 -19.66
CA TYR A 153 3.90 -13.41 -20.30
C TYR A 153 4.28 -12.00 -19.82
N LEU A 154 4.92 -11.87 -18.65
CA LEU A 154 5.39 -10.58 -18.11
C LEU A 154 6.74 -10.13 -18.71
N GLY A 155 7.30 -10.89 -19.66
CA GLY A 155 8.52 -10.52 -20.38
C GLY A 155 9.70 -10.29 -19.43
N SER A 156 10.36 -9.15 -19.56
CA SER A 156 11.53 -8.78 -18.72
C SER A 156 11.19 -8.57 -17.25
N CYS A 157 9.91 -8.39 -16.90
CA CYS A 157 9.45 -8.19 -15.53
C CYS A 157 8.97 -9.50 -14.87
N SER A 158 9.19 -10.65 -15.51
CA SER A 158 8.81 -11.97 -15.00
C SER A 158 9.63 -12.42 -13.78
N GLY A 159 10.84 -11.87 -13.60
CA GLY A 159 11.81 -12.34 -12.62
C GLY A 159 12.65 -13.53 -13.08
N GLU A 160 12.46 -14.02 -14.31
CA GLU A 160 13.25 -15.13 -14.89
C GLU A 160 14.54 -14.61 -15.53
N SER A 161 14.46 -13.50 -16.26
CA SER A 161 15.61 -12.85 -16.88
C SER A 161 16.39 -11.94 -15.93
N ASP A 162 15.66 -11.20 -15.07
CA ASP A 162 16.23 -10.27 -14.11
C ASP A 162 15.53 -10.44 -12.75
N ASP A 163 16.30 -10.88 -11.77
CA ASP A 163 15.85 -11.10 -10.39
C ASP A 163 15.60 -9.78 -9.63
N SER A 164 16.08 -8.67 -10.18
CA SER A 164 15.93 -7.32 -9.61
C SER A 164 14.75 -6.52 -10.17
N PHE A 165 13.97 -7.08 -11.10
CA PHE A 165 12.77 -6.45 -11.69
C PHE A 165 13.02 -5.00 -12.17
N GLY A 166 14.22 -4.74 -12.72
CA GLY A 166 14.65 -3.43 -13.21
C GLY A 166 14.96 -2.38 -12.13
N PHE A 167 14.84 -2.70 -10.83
CA PHE A 167 15.16 -1.77 -9.75
C PHE A 167 16.65 -1.42 -9.70
N ARG A 168 17.54 -2.37 -10.02
CA ARG A 168 18.99 -2.13 -10.04
C ARG A 168 19.41 -1.13 -11.11
N GLU A 169 18.73 -1.11 -12.25
CA GLU A 169 19.02 -0.23 -13.38
C GLU A 169 18.30 1.12 -13.30
N GLY A 170 17.47 1.33 -12.27
CA GLY A 170 16.63 2.53 -12.19
C GLY A 170 15.41 2.52 -13.09
N LYS A 171 15.04 1.35 -13.62
CA LYS A 171 13.96 1.12 -14.56
C LYS A 171 12.93 0.16 -13.94
N PRO A 172 12.24 0.57 -12.86
CA PRO A 172 11.43 -0.35 -12.07
C PRO A 172 10.28 -0.94 -12.89
N CYS A 173 9.99 -2.22 -12.65
CA CYS A 173 8.79 -2.88 -13.13
C CYS A 173 7.67 -2.82 -12.09
N LEU A 174 6.46 -2.46 -12.51
CA LEU A 174 5.24 -2.56 -11.71
C LEU A 174 4.31 -3.60 -12.31
N ILE A 175 3.79 -4.51 -11.50
CA ILE A 175 2.79 -5.48 -11.95
C ILE A 175 1.42 -4.99 -11.51
N VAL A 176 0.56 -4.72 -12.49
CA VAL A 176 -0.82 -4.29 -12.28
C VAL A 176 -1.77 -5.45 -12.48
N LYS A 177 -2.81 -5.45 -11.66
CA LYS A 177 -3.83 -6.49 -11.60
C LYS A 177 -5.20 -5.88 -11.31
N LEU A 178 -6.24 -6.49 -11.83
CA LEU A 178 -7.62 -6.08 -11.55
C LEU A 178 -8.13 -6.69 -10.24
N ASN A 179 -8.92 -5.94 -9.47
CA ASN A 179 -9.58 -6.49 -8.29
C ASN A 179 -10.59 -7.59 -8.68
N ARG A 180 -10.56 -8.70 -7.93
CA ARG A 180 -11.43 -9.86 -8.15
C ARG A 180 -12.84 -9.57 -7.65
N ILE A 181 -13.81 -9.52 -8.55
CA ILE A 181 -15.24 -9.39 -8.25
C ILE A 181 -15.97 -10.61 -8.79
N VAL A 182 -16.82 -11.22 -7.97
CA VAL A 182 -17.59 -12.42 -8.34
C VAL A 182 -18.58 -12.08 -9.45
N ASN A 183 -18.64 -12.90 -10.51
CA ASN A 183 -19.51 -12.71 -11.68
C ASN A 183 -19.28 -11.43 -12.49
N PHE A 184 -18.13 -10.78 -12.32
CA PHE A 184 -17.81 -9.56 -13.06
C PHE A 184 -17.36 -9.87 -14.49
N ARG A 185 -17.94 -9.16 -15.46
CA ARG A 185 -17.67 -9.27 -16.90
C ARG A 185 -17.20 -7.92 -17.44
N PRO A 186 -15.89 -7.69 -17.57
CA PRO A 186 -15.40 -6.42 -18.08
C PRO A 186 -15.67 -6.31 -19.58
N LYS A 187 -16.25 -5.19 -20.02
CA LYS A 187 -16.55 -4.98 -21.44
C LYS A 187 -15.40 -4.20 -22.11
N PRO A 188 -14.89 -4.66 -23.26
CA PRO A 188 -13.88 -3.92 -24.00
C PRO A 188 -14.48 -2.61 -24.55
N PRO A 189 -13.67 -1.56 -24.73
CA PRO A 189 -14.14 -0.29 -25.28
C PRO A 189 -14.65 -0.50 -26.71
N THR A 190 -15.84 0.01 -27.02
CA THR A 190 -16.51 -0.18 -28.31
C THR A 190 -16.06 0.86 -29.36
N ASN A 191 -15.53 2.00 -28.92
CA ASN A 191 -15.11 3.09 -29.78
C ASN A 191 -13.60 3.37 -29.64
N ASN A 192 -12.86 3.34 -30.76
CA ASN A 192 -11.44 3.68 -30.77
C ASN A 192 -11.18 5.18 -30.51
N ASN A 193 -12.19 6.04 -30.65
CA ASN A 193 -12.04 7.50 -30.55
C ASN A 193 -11.92 8.03 -29.12
N THR A 194 -12.39 7.27 -28.13
CA THR A 194 -12.36 7.59 -26.70
C THR A 194 -11.12 7.04 -25.99
N LEU A 195 -10.30 6.26 -26.69
CA LEU A 195 -9.05 5.70 -26.19
C LEU A 195 -7.93 6.77 -26.26
N PRO A 196 -6.97 6.79 -25.31
CA PRO A 196 -5.81 7.70 -25.37
C PRO A 196 -5.03 7.54 -26.67
N ASP A 197 -4.40 8.61 -27.16
CA ASP A 197 -3.71 8.64 -28.46
C ASP A 197 -2.70 7.50 -28.67
N ALA A 198 -2.06 7.03 -27.59
CA ALA A 198 -1.12 5.90 -27.61
C ALA A 198 -1.75 4.52 -27.91
N LEU A 199 -3.07 4.40 -27.74
CA LEU A 199 -3.85 3.19 -28.00
C LEU A 199 -4.77 3.34 -29.21
N LYS A 200 -4.92 4.55 -29.77
CA LYS A 200 -5.69 4.78 -30.99
C LYS A 200 -5.07 4.01 -32.16
N GLY A 201 -5.88 3.21 -32.84
CA GLY A 201 -5.45 2.41 -34.00
C GLY A 201 -4.99 0.99 -33.69
N LYS A 202 -4.96 0.56 -32.41
CA LYS A 202 -4.77 -0.85 -32.03
C LYS A 202 -6.12 -1.48 -31.69
N THR A 203 -6.43 -2.60 -32.32
CA THR A 203 -7.65 -3.36 -32.00
C THR A 203 -7.38 -4.25 -30.78
N PHE A 204 -8.16 -4.06 -29.71
CA PHE A 204 -8.11 -4.85 -28.49
C PHE A 204 -9.27 -5.84 -28.45
N GLU A 205 -9.35 -6.74 -29.44
CA GLU A 205 -10.37 -7.78 -29.45
C GLU A 205 -10.15 -8.74 -28.27
N ASN A 206 -11.15 -8.88 -27.41
CA ASN A 206 -11.08 -9.71 -26.20
C ASN A 206 -10.05 -9.25 -25.14
N PHE A 207 -9.66 -7.98 -25.14
CA PHE A 207 -8.81 -7.40 -24.09
C PHE A 207 -9.41 -6.14 -23.49
N ILE A 208 -9.14 -5.93 -22.21
CA ILE A 208 -9.36 -4.66 -21.53
C ILE A 208 -8.05 -3.88 -21.53
N PRO A 209 -7.92 -2.83 -22.35
CA PRO A 209 -6.67 -2.11 -22.47
C PRO A 209 -6.37 -1.33 -21.20
N ILE A 210 -5.09 -1.25 -20.86
CA ILE A 210 -4.57 -0.39 -19.80
C ILE A 210 -3.62 0.65 -20.39
N HIS A 211 -3.62 1.84 -19.80
CA HIS A 211 -2.74 2.91 -20.22
C HIS A 211 -2.29 3.77 -19.04
N CYS A 212 -0.99 3.96 -18.91
CA CYS A 212 -0.40 4.86 -17.94
C CYS A 212 -0.15 6.23 -18.57
N LYS A 213 -0.53 7.27 -17.84
CA LYS A 213 -0.26 8.66 -18.17
C LYS A 213 0.29 9.40 -16.96
N ASN A 214 0.95 10.53 -17.20
CA ASN A 214 1.31 11.47 -16.16
C ASN A 214 0.05 12.07 -15.52
N LYS A 215 0.09 12.26 -14.19
CA LYS A 215 -1.01 12.89 -13.45
C LYS A 215 -0.98 14.42 -13.53
N ARG A 216 0.23 14.99 -13.55
CA ARG A 216 0.47 16.45 -13.63
C ARG A 216 1.10 16.79 -14.97
N GLU A 217 0.73 17.95 -15.52
CA GLU A 217 1.35 18.51 -16.72
C GLU A 217 2.84 18.83 -16.48
N GLU A 218 3.23 19.17 -15.24
CA GLU A 218 4.64 19.38 -14.85
C GLU A 218 5.52 18.13 -14.99
N ASP A 219 4.91 16.94 -14.98
CA ASP A 219 5.60 15.67 -15.13
C ASP A 219 5.66 15.22 -16.60
N GLU A 220 5.07 16.00 -17.51
CA GLU A 220 5.10 15.74 -18.94
C GLU A 220 6.54 15.88 -19.48
N GLY A 221 7.01 14.86 -20.20
CA GLY A 221 8.39 14.79 -20.70
C GLY A 221 9.44 14.28 -19.70
N LYS A 222 9.08 14.08 -18.43
CA LYS A 222 9.97 13.43 -17.43
C LYS A 222 9.86 11.92 -17.39
N ILE A 223 8.78 11.39 -17.95
CA ILE A 223 8.53 9.96 -18.11
C ILE A 223 8.72 9.67 -19.59
N GLY A 224 9.71 8.83 -19.93
CA GLY A 224 9.93 8.37 -21.28
C GLY A 224 8.97 7.25 -21.68
N GLU A 225 9.38 6.44 -22.65
CA GLU A 225 8.53 5.38 -23.19
C GLU A 225 8.21 4.33 -22.12
N ILE A 226 6.91 4.07 -21.90
CA ILE A 226 6.41 3.03 -21.01
C ILE A 226 6.15 1.77 -21.84
N LYS A 227 6.83 0.67 -21.49
CA LYS A 227 6.61 -0.64 -22.11
C LYS A 227 5.63 -1.46 -21.29
N TYR A 228 4.73 -2.16 -21.96
CA TYR A 228 3.73 -3.02 -21.33
C TYR A 228 4.00 -4.47 -21.72
N PHE A 229 4.02 -5.36 -20.74
CA PHE A 229 4.15 -6.80 -20.94
C PHE A 229 2.96 -7.51 -20.31
N GLY A 230 2.18 -8.19 -21.13
CA GLY A 230 1.01 -8.93 -20.71
C GLY A 230 0.82 -10.16 -21.59
N PHE A 231 -0.33 -10.80 -21.42
CA PHE A 231 -0.69 -11.96 -22.23
C PHE A 231 -0.62 -11.60 -23.74
N GLY A 232 0.13 -12.39 -24.52
CA GLY A 232 0.36 -12.13 -25.94
C GLY A 232 1.14 -10.85 -26.26
N GLY A 233 1.82 -10.25 -25.27
CA GLY A 233 2.52 -8.95 -25.44
C GLY A 233 1.58 -7.75 -25.54
N ILE A 234 0.32 -7.91 -25.16
CA ILE A 234 -0.71 -6.86 -25.25
C ILE A 234 -0.81 -6.11 -23.91
N ALA A 235 -0.97 -4.79 -24.00
CA ALA A 235 -1.17 -3.89 -22.85
C ALA A 235 -2.62 -3.99 -22.31
N GLY A 236 -3.03 -5.14 -21.81
CA GLY A 236 -4.40 -5.31 -21.31
C GLY A 236 -4.70 -6.65 -20.67
N PHE A 237 -5.88 -6.74 -20.05
CA PHE A 237 -6.36 -7.97 -19.42
C PHE A 237 -7.20 -8.81 -20.40
N PRO A 238 -6.84 -10.07 -20.67
CA PRO A 238 -7.62 -10.97 -21.53
C PRO A 238 -8.98 -11.33 -20.90
N LEU A 239 -10.05 -11.30 -21.71
CA LEU A 239 -11.43 -11.56 -21.25
C LEU A 239 -11.70 -13.00 -20.82
N GLN A 240 -10.98 -13.97 -21.37
CA GLN A 240 -11.15 -15.41 -21.09
C GLN A 240 -10.99 -15.80 -19.61
N TYR A 241 -10.27 -14.99 -18.81
CA TYR A 241 -10.12 -15.22 -17.37
C TYR A 241 -11.37 -14.82 -16.58
N TYR A 242 -12.30 -14.11 -17.20
CA TYR A 242 -13.55 -13.66 -16.59
C TYR A 242 -14.73 -14.51 -17.09
N PRO A 243 -15.78 -14.69 -16.28
CA PRO A 243 -15.97 -14.16 -14.92
C PRO A 243 -15.30 -14.98 -13.80
N TYR A 244 -15.06 -14.34 -12.65
CA TYR A 244 -14.57 -15.02 -11.45
C TYR A 244 -15.73 -15.62 -10.62
N TYR A 245 -15.61 -16.89 -10.21
CA TYR A 245 -16.68 -17.63 -9.52
C TYR A 245 -16.56 -17.64 -7.98
N GLY A 246 -15.62 -16.88 -7.41
CA GLY A 246 -15.41 -16.83 -5.97
C GLY A 246 -14.47 -17.93 -5.45
N LYS A 247 -13.93 -17.73 -4.25
CA LYS A 247 -12.85 -18.59 -3.71
C LYS A 247 -13.31 -20.02 -3.42
N ARG A 248 -14.59 -20.22 -3.14
CA ARG A 248 -15.17 -21.55 -2.86
C ARG A 248 -15.21 -22.42 -4.11
N LEU A 249 -15.72 -21.87 -5.22
CA LEU A 249 -15.82 -22.57 -6.49
C LEU A 249 -14.51 -22.53 -7.30
N HIS A 250 -13.66 -21.54 -7.05
CA HIS A 250 -12.47 -21.25 -7.86
C HIS A 250 -11.24 -20.97 -6.96
N PRO A 251 -10.79 -21.95 -6.15
CA PRO A 251 -9.76 -21.77 -5.14
C PRO A 251 -8.38 -21.46 -5.73
N THR A 252 -8.09 -22.01 -6.90
CA THR A 252 -6.82 -21.89 -7.63
C THR A 252 -6.86 -20.83 -8.72
N TYR A 253 -7.86 -19.93 -8.68
CA TYR A 253 -7.98 -18.88 -9.68
C TYR A 253 -6.79 -17.91 -9.64
N LEU A 254 -6.08 -17.85 -10.76
CA LEU A 254 -5.05 -16.87 -11.04
C LEU A 254 -5.64 -15.78 -11.93
N GLN A 255 -5.56 -14.54 -11.43
CA GLN A 255 -6.02 -13.36 -12.17
C GLN A 255 -4.96 -12.94 -13.19
N PRO A 256 -5.35 -12.45 -14.38
CA PRO A 256 -4.39 -11.99 -15.36
C PRO A 256 -3.61 -10.79 -14.83
N LEU A 257 -2.33 -10.73 -15.20
CA LEU A 257 -1.39 -9.70 -14.80
C LEU A 257 -0.89 -8.93 -16.02
N VAL A 258 -0.54 -7.66 -15.82
CA VAL A 258 0.18 -6.86 -16.80
C VAL A 258 1.33 -6.16 -16.10
N ALA A 259 2.54 -6.33 -16.59
CA ALA A 259 3.70 -5.59 -16.15
C ALA A 259 3.87 -4.29 -16.94
N ILE A 260 4.19 -3.23 -16.21
CA ILE A 260 4.51 -1.91 -16.72
C ILE A 260 5.98 -1.67 -16.42
N HIS A 261 6.77 -1.52 -17.46
CA HIS A 261 8.20 -1.30 -17.36
C HIS A 261 8.54 0.11 -17.80
N PHE A 262 9.10 0.90 -16.88
CA PHE A 262 9.54 2.26 -17.16
C PHE A 262 10.94 2.24 -17.75
N THR A 263 11.09 2.60 -19.02
CA THR A 263 12.40 2.54 -19.67
C THR A 263 13.29 3.75 -19.35
N ASN A 264 12.69 4.92 -19.19
CA ASN A 264 13.40 6.16 -18.91
C ASN A 264 12.58 7.01 -17.93
N LEU A 265 13.17 7.30 -16.78
CA LEU A 265 12.59 8.14 -15.73
C LEU A 265 13.60 9.21 -15.34
N THR A 266 13.15 10.46 -15.21
CA THR A 266 13.97 11.52 -14.63
C THR A 266 14.28 11.20 -13.17
N LEU A 267 15.56 11.12 -12.84
CA LEU A 267 16.04 10.82 -11.50
C LEU A 267 16.00 12.05 -10.60
N LYS A 268 15.95 11.81 -9.28
CA LYS A 268 15.89 12.80 -8.17
C LYS A 268 14.62 13.64 -8.13
N GLU A 269 13.58 13.25 -8.85
CA GLU A 269 12.28 13.91 -8.84
C GLU A 269 11.16 12.93 -8.53
N GLU A 270 10.08 13.44 -7.93
CA GLU A 270 8.90 12.65 -7.61
C GLU A 270 7.91 12.72 -8.78
N LEU A 271 7.69 11.60 -9.47
CA LEU A 271 6.82 11.51 -10.63
C LEU A 271 5.50 10.84 -10.26
N ARG A 272 4.37 11.42 -10.68
CA ARG A 272 3.04 10.86 -10.39
C ARG A 272 2.41 10.25 -11.63
N ILE A 273 2.09 8.97 -11.55
CA ILE A 273 1.61 8.19 -12.70
C ILE A 273 0.18 7.71 -12.40
N GLU A 274 -0.75 8.02 -13.30
CA GLU A 274 -2.13 7.55 -13.27
C GLU A 274 -2.27 6.42 -14.29
N THR A 275 -2.83 5.27 -13.88
CA THR A 275 -3.15 4.18 -14.80
C THR A 275 -4.66 4.14 -15.06
N LEU A 276 -5.03 4.14 -16.34
CA LEU A 276 -6.40 4.11 -16.81
C LEU A 276 -6.72 2.71 -17.37
N MET A 277 -7.98 2.32 -17.28
CA MET A 277 -8.48 1.04 -17.78
C MET A 277 -9.65 1.30 -18.74
N GLY A 278 -9.46 1.05 -20.03
CA GLY A 278 -10.44 1.40 -21.06
C GLY A 278 -10.80 2.89 -21.04
N GLU A 279 -12.10 3.21 -21.02
CA GLU A 279 -12.63 4.57 -20.92
C GLU A 279 -12.77 5.07 -19.46
N GLN A 280 -12.67 4.18 -18.47
CA GLN A 280 -12.87 4.56 -17.07
C GLN A 280 -11.54 4.93 -16.41
N LYS A 281 -11.58 5.97 -15.58
CA LYS A 281 -10.53 6.18 -14.58
C LYS A 281 -10.54 4.97 -13.66
N GLY A 282 -9.55 4.09 -13.82
CA GLY A 282 -9.26 3.10 -12.79
C GLY A 282 -8.89 3.89 -11.54
N THR A 283 -9.55 3.65 -10.42
CA THR A 283 -9.06 4.12 -9.12
C THR A 283 -7.87 3.23 -8.78
N VAL A 284 -6.74 3.54 -9.41
CA VAL A 284 -5.41 3.08 -9.01
C VAL A 284 -5.04 3.98 -7.86
N ASP A 285 -4.62 3.44 -6.71
CA ASP A 285 -4.06 4.31 -5.68
C ASP A 285 -2.93 5.11 -6.34
N ASP A 286 -2.99 6.44 -6.35
CA ASP A 286 -2.04 7.25 -7.11
C ASP A 286 -0.59 6.90 -6.75
N PHE A 287 0.19 6.32 -7.68
CA PHE A 287 1.54 5.91 -7.35
C PHE A 287 2.56 7.02 -7.66
N GLN A 288 3.32 7.40 -6.64
CA GLN A 288 4.40 8.39 -6.72
C GLN A 288 5.73 7.65 -6.78
N THR A 289 6.39 7.71 -7.94
CA THR A 289 7.70 7.07 -8.12
C THR A 289 8.79 8.11 -7.90
N PHE A 290 9.69 7.86 -6.95
CA PHE A 290 10.87 8.70 -6.71
C PHE A 290 12.11 7.84 -6.86
N VAL A 291 12.96 8.16 -7.83
CA VAL A 291 14.19 7.41 -8.07
C VAL A 291 15.36 8.31 -7.76
N GLU A 292 16.05 8.10 -6.65
CA GLU A 292 17.22 8.91 -6.31
C GLU A 292 18.42 8.48 -7.17
N GLY A 293 18.82 9.33 -8.11
CA GLY A 293 20.01 9.10 -8.93
C GLY A 293 21.25 9.58 -8.20
N ASP A 294 22.32 8.79 -8.15
CA ASP A 294 23.61 9.31 -7.71
C ASP A 294 24.36 9.93 -8.91
N MET A 295 24.78 11.19 -8.77
CA MET A 295 25.82 11.74 -9.62
C MET A 295 27.15 11.23 -9.07
N THR A 296 27.65 10.12 -9.60
CA THR A 296 29.07 9.80 -9.46
C THR A 296 29.85 10.76 -10.35
N LEU A 297 30.09 11.97 -9.86
CA LEU A 297 31.13 12.83 -10.41
C LEU A 297 32.46 12.08 -10.31
N PRO A 298 33.31 12.07 -11.37
CA PRO A 298 34.65 11.56 -11.24
C PRO A 298 35.35 12.26 -10.09
N ARG A 299 36.01 11.46 -9.24
CA ARG A 299 36.66 11.85 -7.99
C ARG A 299 37.93 12.67 -8.30
N SER A 300 37.74 13.88 -8.81
CA SER A 300 38.79 14.88 -9.01
C SER A 300 38.15 16.27 -9.10
N LYS A 301 37.60 16.73 -7.97
CA LYS A 301 37.48 18.12 -7.48
C LYS A 301 36.39 18.17 -6.41
N LEU A 302 36.80 18.09 -5.14
CA LEU A 302 35.95 18.48 -4.02
C LEU A 302 35.72 20.00 -4.09
N GLY A 303 34.47 20.41 -3.90
CA GLY A 303 34.08 21.79 -3.61
C GLY A 303 32.75 21.77 -2.89
N SER A 304 32.78 21.87 -1.56
CA SER A 304 31.60 21.92 -0.70
C SER A 304 30.83 23.22 -0.95
N VAL A 305 29.54 23.15 -1.27
CA VAL A 305 28.64 24.31 -1.24
C VAL A 305 27.46 23.97 -0.33
N ALA A 306 27.47 24.60 0.86
CA ALA A 306 26.36 24.60 1.79
C ALA A 306 25.35 25.68 1.38
N VAL A 307 24.10 25.30 1.12
CA VAL A 307 23.00 26.26 0.91
C VAL A 307 22.28 26.49 2.24
N ARG A 308 22.46 27.69 2.78
CA ARG A 308 21.78 28.20 3.98
C ARG A 308 20.39 28.72 3.59
N VAL A 309 19.32 28.01 3.97
CA VAL A 309 17.95 28.54 3.91
C VAL A 309 17.64 29.18 5.26
N SER A 310 17.71 30.51 5.33
CA SER A 310 17.34 31.29 6.51
C SER A 310 15.82 31.46 6.56
N ARG A 311 15.16 30.89 7.58
CA ARG A 311 13.78 31.25 7.94
C ARG A 311 13.83 32.28 9.08
N LYS A 312 13.48 33.54 8.78
CA LYS A 312 13.15 34.53 9.82
C LYS A 312 11.73 34.27 10.32
N CYS A 313 11.61 33.78 11.54
CA CYS A 313 10.40 33.93 12.36
C CYS A 313 10.79 34.78 13.56
N ASN A 314 10.13 35.91 13.77
CA ASN A 314 10.27 36.71 14.99
C ASN A 314 8.88 37.15 15.46
N PRO A 315 8.47 36.82 16.70
CA PRO A 315 7.37 37.48 17.40
C PRO A 315 7.90 38.27 18.62
N PRO A 316 7.09 39.09 19.32
CA PRO A 316 5.94 39.90 18.90
C PRO A 316 6.17 41.41 19.17
N HIS A 317 5.16 42.22 18.85
CA HIS A 317 4.99 43.67 19.06
C HIS A 317 5.17 44.59 17.83
N GLY A 318 4.01 44.99 17.27
CA GLY A 318 3.71 46.39 17.00
C GLY A 318 4.19 47.00 15.67
N VAL A 319 3.23 47.19 14.77
CA VAL A 319 3.15 48.27 13.75
C VAL A 319 3.79 48.00 12.36
N CYS A 320 2.96 48.17 11.34
CA CYS A 320 3.19 48.03 9.90
C CYS A 320 3.95 49.21 9.27
N ARG A 321 4.74 48.97 8.20
CA ARG A 321 4.71 49.77 6.93
C ARG A 321 5.60 49.20 5.80
N LYS A 322 5.13 49.36 4.55
CA LYS A 322 5.74 49.03 3.25
C LYS A 322 6.92 49.96 2.84
N ARG A 323 7.91 49.41 2.12
CA ARG A 323 8.58 49.93 0.87
C ARG A 323 9.76 49.00 0.49
N GLU A 324 9.81 48.38 -0.70
CA GLU A 324 10.28 48.84 -2.04
C GLU A 324 11.81 49.02 -2.21
N GLY A 325 12.37 48.30 -3.20
CA GLY A 325 13.68 48.53 -3.86
C GLY A 325 14.92 48.10 -3.06
N GLN A 326 16.08 47.74 -3.63
CA GLN A 326 16.57 47.54 -5.00
C GLN A 326 18.00 46.95 -4.87
N LEU A 327 18.54 46.37 -5.96
CA LEU A 327 19.87 45.76 -6.11
C LEU A 327 21.07 46.60 -5.61
N TYR A 328 22.19 45.97 -5.23
CA TYR A 328 23.45 45.95 -6.01
C TYR A 328 24.56 45.05 -5.41
N GLU A 329 25.42 44.58 -6.32
CA GLU A 329 26.77 43.97 -6.22
C GLU A 329 27.73 44.84 -5.35
N ASP A 330 28.93 44.48 -4.89
CA ASP A 330 29.90 43.42 -5.16
C ASP A 330 30.95 43.45 -4.00
N GLU A 331 31.99 42.61 -4.12
CA GLU A 331 33.31 42.68 -3.45
C GLU A 331 33.60 41.78 -2.22
N ALA A 332 34.49 40.82 -2.47
CA ALA A 332 35.37 40.16 -1.48
C ALA A 332 36.61 41.05 -1.22
N PRO A 333 37.40 40.85 -0.12
CA PRO A 333 38.35 39.73 -0.07
C PRO A 333 38.61 39.10 1.33
N LEU A 334 39.22 37.91 1.27
CA LEU A 334 39.82 37.03 2.31
C LEU A 334 41.09 37.65 2.99
N PRO A 335 41.84 36.93 3.86
CA PRO A 335 41.51 36.14 5.07
C PRO A 335 42.52 36.35 6.24
N ALA A 336 42.26 35.79 7.44
CA ALA A 336 43.32 35.46 8.41
C ALA A 336 42.89 34.43 9.49
N THR A 337 43.48 33.23 9.39
CA THR A 337 44.26 32.46 10.40
C THR A 337 43.80 32.19 11.86
N LEU A 338 44.19 30.97 12.32
CA LEU A 338 44.46 30.43 13.68
C LEU A 338 43.24 29.85 14.45
N LEU A 339 43.12 28.54 14.68
CA LEU A 339 43.89 27.55 15.48
C LEU A 339 43.46 27.43 16.96
N ALA A 340 43.36 26.16 17.39
CA ALA A 340 43.56 25.62 18.74
C ALA A 340 42.34 25.38 19.68
N ASN A 341 42.13 24.07 19.92
CA ASN A 341 42.17 23.34 21.20
C ASN A 341 41.03 23.42 22.24
N ASP A 342 40.47 22.21 22.45
CA ASP A 342 40.35 21.45 23.71
C ASP A 342 39.22 21.68 24.75
N GLU A 343 38.65 20.52 25.14
CA GLU A 343 38.11 20.08 26.44
C GLU A 343 36.94 20.84 27.13
N VAL A 344 36.02 20.29 27.94
CA VAL A 344 35.47 18.97 28.32
C VAL A 344 34.27 19.26 29.27
N ARG A 345 33.40 18.25 29.52
CA ARG A 345 32.55 17.98 30.71
C ARG A 345 31.04 18.35 30.73
N PHE A 346 30.30 17.39 31.30
CA PHE A 346 28.86 17.21 31.42
C PHE A 346 28.27 17.72 32.75
N GLY A 347 26.97 17.98 32.77
CA GLY A 347 26.14 18.03 33.97
C GLY A 347 24.64 17.89 33.64
N ILE A 348 23.93 17.00 34.33
CA ILE A 348 22.47 16.77 34.22
C ILE A 348 21.80 17.33 35.48
N THR A 349 20.73 18.10 35.29
CA THR A 349 19.66 18.31 36.29
C THR A 349 18.32 18.58 35.61
N ASP A 350 17.26 18.22 36.32
CA ASP A 350 15.93 17.83 35.85
C ASP A 350 14.86 18.95 35.97
N ARG A 351 13.73 18.75 35.27
CA ARG A 351 12.42 19.46 35.28
C ARG A 351 12.09 20.48 34.17
N GLY A 352 11.12 20.08 33.33
CA GLY A 352 9.92 20.87 33.07
C GLY A 352 9.78 21.56 31.71
N SER A 353 8.77 21.12 30.94
CA SER A 353 8.06 21.87 29.88
C SER A 353 8.73 22.07 28.50
N CYS A 354 8.04 21.51 27.49
CA CYS A 354 7.92 21.91 26.08
C CYS A 354 9.18 22.01 25.20
N ASN A 355 9.18 21.20 24.14
CA ASN A 355 10.02 21.29 22.94
C ASN A 355 11.54 21.28 23.17
N ARG A 356 12.14 20.09 23.05
CA ARG A 356 13.45 19.98 22.42
C ARG A 356 13.69 18.64 21.74
N TYR A 357 14.23 18.76 20.54
CA TYR A 357 14.72 17.75 19.62
C TYR A 357 15.91 17.00 20.23
N HIS A 358 15.93 15.67 20.10
CA HIS A 358 17.14 14.88 20.25
C HIS A 358 17.60 14.42 18.87
N VAL A 359 18.71 15.01 18.40
CA VAL A 359 19.53 14.45 17.32
C VAL A 359 20.46 13.43 17.96
N TRP A 360 20.36 12.17 17.53
CA TRP A 360 21.38 11.16 17.80
C TRP A 360 22.19 10.97 16.52
N THR A 361 23.46 11.37 16.56
CA THR A 361 24.49 10.96 15.60
C THR A 361 25.20 9.75 16.20
N VAL A 362 25.02 8.58 15.59
CA VAL A 362 25.94 7.45 15.78
C VAL A 362 27.09 7.66 14.80
N ARG A 363 28.30 7.82 15.34
CA ARG A 363 29.56 7.73 14.59
C ARG A 363 29.82 6.28 14.21
N THR A 364 30.16 6.06 12.94
CA THR A 364 31.41 5.43 12.52
C THR A 364 31.97 6.24 11.38
#